data_AF-A0A353HXR0-F1
#
_entry.id   AF-A0A353HXR0-F1
#
_cell.length_a   1.000
_cell.length_b   1.000
_cell.length_c   1.000
_cell.angle_alpha   90.00
_cell.angle_beta   90.00
_cell.angle_gamma   90.00
#
_symmetry.space_group_name_H-M   'P 1'
#
loop_
_entity.id
_entity.type
_entity.pdbx_description
1 polymer ?
#
loop_
_entity_poly.entity_id
_entity_poly.type
_entity_poly.pdbx_seq_one_letter_code
_entity_poly.pdbx_strand_id
1 'polypeptide(L)' 'MSGPLIVLGDKTSHGGAVIEASPTSDAGGKGIARVGDKTACGATLIAGQQATIDNI' A
#
# COMPACT_ATOMS: atom_id res chain seq x y z
N MET A 1 -13.96 -11.23 5.21
CA MET A 1 -13.52 -10.08 6.03
C MET A 1 -12.84 -9.09 5.09
N SER A 2 -13.31 -7.84 5.02
CA SER A 2 -12.63 -6.78 4.26
C SER A 2 -11.39 -6.36 5.06
N GLY A 3 -10.20 -6.59 4.51
CA GLY A 3 -8.95 -6.16 5.15
C GLY A 3 -8.82 -4.64 5.24
N PRO A 4 -7.89 -4.13 6.06
CA PRO A 4 -7.55 -2.70 6.09
C PRO A 4 -7.10 -2.21 4.71
N LEU A 5 -7.49 -0.98 4.38
CA LEU A 5 -7.03 -0.26 3.20
C LEU A 5 -5.56 0.15 3.37
N ILE A 6 -4.78 -0.03 2.33
CA ILE A 6 -3.39 0.42 2.27
C ILE A 6 -3.40 1.89 1.86
N VAL A 7 -2.70 2.75 2.59
CA VAL A 7 -2.63 4.20 2.32
C VAL A 7 -1.20 4.67 2.11
N LEU A 8 -1.06 5.85 1.52
CA LEU A 8 0.23 6.51 1.33
C LEU A 8 1.00 6.60 2.65
N GLY A 9 2.22 6.08 2.64
CA GLY A 9 3.10 6.02 3.80
C GLY A 9 3.00 4.74 4.65
N ASP A 10 2.10 3.81 4.31
CA ASP A 10 2.06 2.50 4.98
C ASP A 10 3.35 1.72 4.73
N LYS A 11 3.85 1.09 5.78
CA LYS A 11 5.09 0.31 5.74
C LYS A 11 4.83 -1.12 5.30
N THR A 12 5.74 -1.65 4.49
CA THR A 12 5.81 -3.07 4.14
C THR A 12 6.67 -3.82 5.17
N SER A 13 6.52 -5.15 5.19
CA SER A 13 7.25 -6.10 6.05
C SER A 13 8.74 -5.85 6.19
N HIS A 14 9.40 -5.53 5.09
CA HIS A 14 10.86 -5.42 4.99
C HIS A 14 11.33 -3.96 5.02
N GLY A 15 10.49 -3.05 5.54
CA GLY A 15 10.84 -1.65 5.74
C GLY A 15 10.66 -0.75 4.51
N GLY A 16 10.06 -1.25 3.44
CA GLY A 16 9.55 -0.39 2.37
C GLY A 16 8.35 0.44 2.84
N ALA A 17 7.99 1.49 2.12
CA ALA A 17 6.79 2.27 2.40
C ALA A 17 6.07 2.60 1.09
N VAL A 18 4.75 2.72 1.10
CA VAL A 18 4.00 3.14 -0.09
C VAL A 18 4.33 4.59 -0.42
N ILE A 19 4.88 4.83 -1.60
CA ILE A 19 5.28 6.17 -2.08
C ILE A 19 4.36 6.70 -3.19
N GLU A 20 3.60 5.81 -3.83
CA GLU A 20 2.63 6.16 -4.85
C GLU A 20 1.24 5.67 -4.41
N ALA A 21 0.22 6.52 -4.58
CA ALA A 21 -1.16 6.20 -4.23
C ALA A 21 -2.13 7.02 -5.07
N SER A 22 -3.41 6.66 -5.05
CA SER A 22 -4.47 7.40 -5.74
C SER A 22 -4.67 8.80 -5.14
N PRO A 23 -4.65 9.87 -5.96
CA PRO A 23 -5.02 11.21 -5.51
C PRO A 23 -6.55 11.41 -5.47
N THR A 24 -7.32 10.55 -6.13
CA THR A 24 -8.79 10.65 -6.23
C THR A 24 -9.52 9.75 -5.24
N SER A 25 -8.80 8.82 -4.61
CA SER A 25 -9.36 7.87 -3.66
C SER A 25 -8.56 8.01 -2.39
N ASP A 26 -9.12 8.65 -1.38
CA ASP A 26 -8.50 8.83 -0.08
C ASP A 26 -9.31 8.13 1.01
N ALA A 27 -8.60 7.67 2.04
CA ALA A 27 -9.18 7.16 3.27
C ALA A 27 -8.67 8.04 4.41
N GLY A 28 -9.53 8.94 4.89
CA GLY A 28 -9.17 9.86 5.97
C GLY A 28 -8.07 10.87 5.58
N GLY A 29 -8.08 11.36 4.34
CA GLY A 29 -7.12 12.34 3.84
C GLY A 29 -5.76 11.78 3.42
N LYS A 30 -5.59 10.46 3.43
CA LYS A 30 -4.43 9.77 2.84
C LYS A 30 -4.86 9.04 1.57
N GLY A 31 -4.11 9.23 0.48
CA GLY A 31 -4.37 8.52 -0.77
C GLY A 31 -4.32 7.01 -0.58
N ILE A 32 -5.30 6.30 -1.12
CA ILE A 32 -5.42 4.85 -1.07
C ILE A 32 -4.50 4.27 -2.15
N ALA A 33 -3.66 3.33 -1.74
CA ALA A 33 -2.79 2.60 -2.63
C ALA A 33 -3.60 1.54 -3.40
N ARG A 34 -3.40 1.50 -4.72
CA ARG A 34 -4.06 0.62 -5.67
C ARG A 34 -3.07 -0.39 -6.24
N VAL A 35 -3.63 -1.34 -6.98
CA VAL A 35 -2.88 -2.27 -7.81
C VAL A 35 -1.95 -1.50 -8.75
N GLY A 36 -0.68 -1.86 -8.77
CA GLY A 36 0.30 -1.21 -9.63
C GLY A 36 1.04 -0.05 -8.98
N ASP A 37 0.60 0.42 -7.81
CA ASP A 37 1.31 1.49 -7.11
C ASP A 37 2.64 0.98 -6.53
N LYS A 38 3.63 1.89 -6.51
CA LYS A 38 4.98 1.56 -6.08
C LYS A 38 5.22 1.82 -4.61
N THR A 39 6.11 1.01 -4.09
CA THR A 39 6.68 1.14 -2.76
C THR A 39 8.12 1.64 -2.85
N ALA A 40 8.64 2.18 -1.75
CA ALA A 40 9.98 2.75 -1.64
C ALA A 40 11.08 1.71 -1.94
N CYS A 41 10.80 0.42 -1.71
CA CYS A 41 11.69 -0.68 -2.03
C CYS A 41 11.64 -1.11 -3.51
N GLY A 42 10.79 -0.48 -4.33
CA GLY A 42 10.61 -0.82 -5.75
C GLY A 42 9.64 -1.97 -6.01
N ALA A 43 8.99 -2.51 -4.98
CA ALA A 43 7.92 -3.50 -5.14
C ALA A 43 6.61 -2.84 -5.60
N THR A 44 5.84 -3.59 -6.38
CA THR A 44 4.55 -3.16 -6.93
C THR A 44 3.42 -3.82 -6.16
N LEU A 45 2.40 -3.04 -5.79
CA LEU A 45 1.23 -3.58 -5.11
C LEU A 45 0.41 -4.47 -6.06
N ILE A 46 0.18 -5.73 -5.66
CA ILE A 46 -0.74 -6.63 -6.35
C ILE A 46 -2.14 -6.47 -5.73
N ALA A 47 -3.18 -6.53 -6.55
CA ALA A 47 -4.56 -6.31 -6.12
C ALA A 47 -4.94 -7.20 -4.95
N GLY A 48 -5.29 -6.60 -3.81
CA GLY A 48 -5.77 -7.34 -2.65
C GLY A 48 -4.69 -7.83 -1.67
N GLN A 49 -3.42 -7.38 -1.77
CA GLN A 49 -2.48 -7.57 -0.65
C GLN A 49 -2.92 -6.71 0.54
N GLN A 50 -3.82 -7.26 1.37
CA GLN A 50 -4.04 -6.82 2.73
C GLN A 50 -2.69 -6.85 3.44
N ALA A 51 -2.03 -5.68 3.57
CA ALA A 51 -0.75 -5.43 4.22
C ALA A 51 -0.06 -6.73 4.65
N THR A 52 0.33 -7.56 3.68
CA THR A 52 1.01 -8.77 4.04
C THR A 52 2.36 -8.24 4.44
N ILE A 53 2.64 -8.34 5.73
CA ILE A 53 3.98 -8.62 6.16
C ILE A 53 4.44 -9.80 5.29
N ASP A 54 4.99 -9.52 4.09
CA ASP A 54 5.65 -10.50 3.23
C ASP A 54 6.65 -11.21 4.13
N ASN A 55 6.23 -12.39 4.58
CA ASN A 55 6.81 -13.12 5.68
C ASN A 55 8.14 -13.67 5.19
N ILE A 56 9.23 -12.97 5.53
CA ILE A 56 10.57 -13.58 5.58
C ILE A 56 10.57 -14.62 6.71
#